data_AF-A0A2D0ILA1-F1
#
_entry.id   AF-A0A2D0ILA1-F1
#
_cell.length_a   1.000
_cell.length_b   1.000
_cell.length_c   1.000
_cell.angle_alpha   90.00
_cell.angle_beta   90.00
_cell.angle_gamma   90.00
#
_symmetry.space_group_name_H-M   'P 1'
#
loop_
_entity.id
_entity.type
_entity.pdbx_description
1 polymer ?
#
loop_
_entity_poly.entity_id
_entity_poly.type
_entity_poly.pdbx_seq_one_letter_code
_entity_poly.pdbx_strand_id
1 'polypeptide(L)' 'MSIDNLDLVLLKQELVEWHETALEGCELLLEPADKAMLFPSQKKKLQFKTAAEISAFRAGVILARGQFSDLPFDDEVEND' A
#
# COMPACT_ATOMS: atom_id res chain seq x y z
N MET A 1 11.93 -28.49 -5.70
CA MET A 1 12.67 -27.23 -5.93
C MET A 1 13.22 -26.84 -4.58
N SER A 2 14.54 -26.88 -4.35
CA SER A 2 15.12 -26.23 -3.18
C SER A 2 15.11 -24.74 -3.46
N ILE A 3 14.57 -23.95 -2.54
CA ILE A 3 14.70 -22.50 -2.59
C ILE A 3 16.08 -22.22 -2.00
N ASP A 4 16.97 -21.65 -2.80
CA ASP A 4 18.30 -21.28 -2.33
C ASP A 4 18.20 -20.04 -1.44
N ASN A 5 19.12 -19.90 -0.48
CA ASN A 5 19.07 -18.81 0.51
C ASN A 5 19.09 -17.41 -0.15
N LEU A 6 19.69 -17.31 -1.34
CA LEU A 6 19.69 -16.08 -2.15
C LEU A 6 18.30 -15.76 -2.72
N ASP A 7 17.55 -16.76 -3.20
CA ASP A 7 16.20 -16.57 -3.73
C ASP A 7 15.25 -16.10 -2.63
N LEU A 8 15.43 -16.58 -1.39
CA LEU A 8 14.66 -16.16 -0.24
C LEU A 8 14.92 -14.69 0.13
N VAL A 9 16.19 -14.26 0.09
CA VAL A 9 16.59 -12.87 0.35
C VAL A 9 16.01 -11.92 -0.71
N LEU A 10 16.11 -12.29 -1.98
CA LEU A 10 15.53 -11.52 -3.08
C LEU A 10 14.01 -11.39 -2.94
N LEU A 11 13.32 -12.49 -2.63
CA LEU A 11 11.87 -12.49 -2.41
C LEU A 11 11.47 -11.59 -1.23
N LYS A 12 12.21 -11.64 -0.12
CA LYS A 12 11.97 -10.73 1.03
C LYS A 12 12.14 -9.27 0.61
N GLN A 13 13.20 -8.95 -0.14
CA GLN A 13 13.45 -7.60 -0.61
C GLN A 13 12.33 -7.10 -1.54
N GLU A 14 11.91 -7.90 -2.52
CA GLU A 14 10.78 -7.55 -3.41
C GLU A 14 9.50 -7.28 -2.62
N LEU A 15 9.26 -8.03 -1.54
CA LEU A 15 8.05 -7.88 -0.73
C LEU A 15 8.07 -6.61 0.15
N VAL A 16 9.26 -6.22 0.61
CA VAL A 16 9.50 -4.93 1.31
C VAL A 16 9.29 -3.76 0.34
N GLU A 17 9.92 -3.80 -0.82
CA GLU A 17 9.79 -2.75 -1.86
C GLU A 17 8.32 -2.58 -2.28
N TRP A 18 7.57 -3.70 -2.39
CA TRP A 18 6.15 -3.66 -2.67
C TRP A 18 5.32 -3.01 -1.54
N HIS A 19 5.64 -3.31 -0.28
CA HIS A 19 4.98 -2.67 0.87
C HIS A 19 5.23 -1.17 0.91
N GLU A 20 6.48 -0.74 0.72
CA GLU A 20 6.83 0.68 0.66
C GLU A 20 6.08 1.39 -0.47
N THR A 21 6.04 0.78 -1.66
CA THR A 21 5.27 1.32 -2.81
C THR A 21 3.78 1.42 -2.50
N ALA A 22 3.21 0.43 -1.80
CA ALA A 22 1.79 0.45 -1.40
C ALA A 22 1.48 1.54 -0.36
N LEU A 23 2.39 1.75 0.60
CA LEU A 23 2.29 2.82 1.59
C LEU A 23 2.36 4.20 0.94
N GLU A 24 3.35 4.44 0.07
CA GLU A 24 3.48 5.68 -0.70
C GLU A 24 2.22 5.93 -1.55
N GLY A 25 1.71 4.89 -2.21
CA GLY A 25 0.46 4.96 -2.95
C GLY A 25 -0.74 5.37 -2.10
N CYS A 26 -0.84 4.89 -0.86
CA CYS A 26 -1.89 5.32 0.07
C CYS A 26 -1.75 6.80 0.47
N GLU A 27 -0.53 7.28 0.72
CA GLU A 27 -0.27 8.68 1.04
C GLU A 27 -0.63 9.61 -0.12
N LEU A 28 -0.25 9.23 -1.34
CA LEU A 28 -0.60 9.94 -2.58
C LEU A 28 -2.11 9.99 -2.84
N LEU A 29 -2.89 9.04 -2.31
CA LEU A 29 -4.36 9.06 -2.41
C LEU A 29 -5.02 9.93 -1.33
N LEU A 30 -4.36 10.18 -0.19
CA LEU A 30 -4.89 11.01 0.90
C LEU A 30 -4.80 12.51 0.58
N GLU A 31 -3.69 12.97 0.01
CA GLU A 31 -3.45 14.40 -0.28
C GLU A 31 -4.48 15.02 -1.26
N PRO A 32 -4.84 14.36 -2.39
CA PRO A 32 -5.78 14.90 -3.37
C PRO A 32 -7.17 14.24 -3.30
N ALA A 33 -7.60 13.71 -2.15
CA ALA A 33 -8.87 12.98 -2.02
C ALA A 33 -10.13 13.76 -2.48
N ASP A 34 -10.05 15.08 -2.55
CA ASP A 34 -11.06 16.02 -3.02
C ASP A 34 -10.98 16.33 -4.53
N LYS A 35 -9.94 15.85 -5.21
CA LYS A 35 -9.67 16.09 -6.64
C LYS A 35 -10.04 14.87 -7.49
N ALA A 36 -10.23 15.11 -8.79
CA ALA A 36 -10.47 14.03 -9.74
C ALA A 36 -9.20 13.20 -9.92
N MET A 37 -9.28 11.90 -9.61
CA MET A 37 -8.21 10.94 -9.76
C MET A 37 -8.42 10.08 -11.01
N LEU A 38 -7.35 9.84 -11.76
CA LEU A 38 -7.32 8.89 -12.87
C LEU A 38 -6.67 7.61 -12.38
N PHE A 39 -7.46 6.54 -12.25
CA PHE A 39 -6.87 5.23 -11.98
C PHE A 39 -6.24 4.71 -13.28
N PRO A 40 -4.94 4.37 -13.30
CA PRO A 40 -4.27 3.92 -14.52
C PRO A 40 -4.95 2.71 -15.19
N SER A 41 -5.54 1.84 -14.38
CA SER A 41 -6.26 0.64 -14.81
C SER A 41 -7.72 0.88 -15.21
N GLN A 42 -8.29 2.05 -14.89
CA GLN A 42 -9.67 2.39 -15.25
C GLN A 42 -9.70 3.63 -16.15
N LYS A 43 -10.32 3.52 -17.33
CA LYS A 43 -10.55 4.66 -18.23
C LYS A 43 -11.51 5.73 -17.66
N LYS A 44 -11.85 5.66 -16.37
CA LYS A 44 -12.79 6.55 -15.68
C LYS A 44 -12.06 7.39 -14.66
N LYS A 45 -12.33 8.70 -14.70
CA LYS A 45 -11.97 9.64 -13.63
C LYS A 45 -12.87 9.34 -12.42
N LEU A 46 -12.27 9.06 -11.28
CA LEU A 46 -12.97 9.02 -10.00
C LEU A 46 -13.01 10.44 -9.44
N GLN A 47 -14.19 10.94 -9.13
CA GLN A 47 -14.36 12.21 -8.45
C GLN A 47 -15.50 12.09 -7.46
N PHE A 48 -15.20 12.27 -6.18
CA PHE A 48 -16.19 12.31 -5.12
C PHE A 48 -16.91 13.67 -5.15
N LYS A 49 -18.22 13.67 -4.95
CA LYS A 49 -19.06 14.87 -5.07
C LYS A 49 -19.46 15.43 -3.72
N THR A 50 -19.50 14.58 -2.69
CA THR A 50 -19.94 14.95 -1.35
C THR A 50 -18.82 14.82 -0.32
N ALA A 51 -18.88 15.62 0.73
CA ALA A 51 -17.94 15.53 1.86
C ALA A 51 -17.98 14.14 2.55
N ALA A 52 -19.15 13.48 2.56
CA ALA A 52 -19.30 12.14 3.11
C ALA A 52 -18.55 11.08 2.29
N GLU A 53 -18.61 11.16 0.95
CA GLU A 53 -17.86 10.27 0.05
C GLU A 53 -16.34 10.47 0.21
N ILE A 54 -15.88 11.72 0.27
CA ILE A 54 -14.46 12.04 0.50
C ILE A 54 -14.00 11.48 1.85
N SER A 55 -14.82 11.64 2.90
CA SER A 55 -14.50 11.14 4.24
C SER A 55 -14.46 9.61 4.28
N ALA A 56 -15.42 8.94 3.65
CA ALA A 56 -15.45 7.49 3.55
C ALA A 56 -14.25 6.94 2.76
N PHE A 57 -13.88 7.61 1.66
CA PHE A 57 -12.69 7.26 0.88
C PHE A 57 -11.42 7.39 1.72
N ARG A 58 -11.22 8.53 2.40
CA ARG A 58 -10.08 8.74 3.31
C ARG A 58 -10.01 7.67 4.39
N ALA A 59 -11.14 7.34 5.02
CA ALA A 59 -11.21 6.28 6.02
C ALA A 59 -10.78 4.92 5.44
N GLY A 60 -11.25 4.58 4.23
CA GLY A 60 -10.84 3.35 3.53
C GLY A 60 -9.34 3.31 3.22
N VAL A 61 -8.76 4.42 2.76
CA VAL A 61 -7.31 4.52 2.48
C VAL A 61 -6.50 4.40 3.77
N ILE A 62 -6.94 5.01 4.88
CA ILE A 62 -6.28 4.87 6.19
C ILE A 62 -6.31 3.41 6.67
N LEU A 63 -7.47 2.73 6.54
CA LEU A 63 -7.59 1.32 6.91
C LEU A 63 -6.67 0.44 6.05
N ALA A 64 -6.61 0.69 4.74
CA ALA A 64 -5.73 -0.03 3.83
C ALA A 64 -4.25 0.20 4.17
N ARG A 65 -3.84 1.45 4.42
CA ARG A 65 -2.48 1.79 4.87
C ARG A 65 -2.10 1.03 6.13
N GLY A 66 -3.02 0.90 7.09
CA GLY A 66 -2.79 0.14 8.32
C GLY A 66 -2.63 -1.38 8.11
N GLN A 67 -2.94 -1.93 6.94
CA GLN A 67 -2.63 -3.33 6.61
C GLN A 67 -1.18 -3.51 6.13
N PHE A 68 -0.50 -2.42 5.79
CA PHE A 68 0.88 -2.42 5.31
C PHE A 68 1.87 -1.85 6.35
N SER A 69 1.43 -1.59 7.58
CA SER A 69 2.30 -1.01 8.63
C SER A 69 3.33 -2.00 9.17
N ASP A 70 3.03 -3.30 9.09
CA ASP A 70 3.81 -4.36 9.70
C ASP A 70 4.28 -5.29 8.59
N LEU A 71 5.59 -5.43 8.43
CA LEU A 71 6.16 -6.39 7.50
C LEU A 71 6.11 -7.80 8.13
N PRO A 72 5.75 -8.85 7.36
CA PRO A 72 5.64 -10.21 7.89
C PRO A 72 6.99 -10.86 8.27
N PHE A 73 8.10 -10.10 8.23
CA PHE A 73 9.45 -10.59 8.50
C PHE A 73 10.20 -9.79 9.57
N ASP A 74 9.58 -8.75 10.15
CA ASP A 74 10.23 -7.93 11.19
C ASP A 74 10.45 -8.70 12.50
N ASP A 75 9.70 -9.79 12.72
CA ASP A 75 9.85 -10.69 13.88
C ASP A 75 11.07 -11.64 13.81
N GLU A 76 11.85 -11.64 12.71
CA GLU A 76 13.04 -12.50 12.58
C GLU A 76 14.33 -11.87 13.14
N VAL A 77 14.25 -10.69 13.76
CA VAL A 77 15.38 -10.09 14.48
C VAL A 77 15.31 -10.52 15.95
N GLU A 78 16.37 -11.18 16.41
CA GLU A 78 16.61 -11.75 17.75
C GLU A 78 16.07 -13.17 18.01
N ASN A 79 16.80 -14.17 17.50
CA ASN A 79 17.29 -15.21 18.40
C ASN A 79 18.79 -15.44 18.08
N ASP A 80 19.61 -15.23 19.11
CA ASP A 80 21.07 -15.43 19.18
C ASP A 80 21.57 -16.75 18.54
#